data_AF-A0A527ZN70-F1
#
_entry.id   AF-A0A527ZN70-F1
#
_cell.length_a   1.000
_cell.length_b   1.000
_cell.length_c   1.000
_cell.angle_alpha   90.00
_cell.angle_beta   90.00
_cell.angle_gamma   90.00
#
_symmetry.space_group_name_H-M   'P 1'
#
loop_
_entity.id
_entity.type
_entity.pdbx_description
1 polymer ?
#
loop_
_entity_poly.entity_id
_entity_poly.type
_entity_poly.pdbx_seq_one_letter_code
_entity_poly.pdbx_strand_id
1 'polypeptide(L)'
;MKLRISASGWRCRCNSKHGMFPCRVPPSPDVMAATFMQYQRSGKSGKLSFRQYLVDIGFIDPSIGVAGMDDAVQFVPTPGGPEMLAIPAQPVLGEVQVKALLVDFSDRPGVLPPSHYQDLLFSQGIYPTGSMRDYFKEVSLGKVDVVGTVDGWIRMPKPYSFYTNNESGTNWNSYPHNAPRLAEDAVNAALAGGVKFAQSLDKFGRGIVTALFIIHAGRGAEVMLKPQQGGEIWSHKW
;
A
#
# COMPACT_ATOMS: atom_id res chain seq x y z
N MET A 1 -9.47 -28.16 -11.97
CA MET A 1 -7.99 -28.18 -11.93
C MET A 1 -7.53 -27.01 -11.07
N LYS A 2 -7.30 -27.23 -9.76
CA LYS A 2 -6.89 -26.16 -8.83
C LYS A 2 -5.39 -25.92 -9.02
N LEU A 3 -5.00 -24.72 -9.45
CA LEU A 3 -3.61 -24.29 -9.47
C LEU A 3 -3.11 -24.25 -8.01
N ARG A 4 -2.44 -25.31 -7.57
CA ARG A 4 -1.65 -25.31 -6.34
C ARG A 4 -0.35 -24.58 -6.64
N ILE A 5 -0.31 -23.29 -6.35
CA ILE A 5 0.95 -22.56 -6.27
C ILE A 5 1.61 -23.04 -4.97
N SER A 6 2.64 -23.87 -5.10
CA SER A 6 3.43 -24.33 -3.96
C SER A 6 4.13 -23.13 -3.32
N ALA A 7 3.70 -22.76 -2.10
CA ALA A 7 4.37 -21.75 -1.28
C ALA A 7 5.72 -22.23 -0.69
N SER A 8 6.25 -23.36 -1.15
CA SER A 8 7.55 -23.88 -0.76
C SER A 8 8.67 -23.06 -1.40
N GLY A 9 8.94 -21.86 -0.89
CA GLY A 9 10.09 -21.05 -1.34
C GLY A 9 10.11 -19.60 -0.91
N TRP A 10 8.98 -19.04 -0.46
CA TRP A 10 8.93 -17.65 -0.01
C TRP A 10 9.41 -17.52 1.44
N ARG A 11 10.73 -17.60 1.64
CA ARG A 11 11.35 -17.17 2.90
C ARG A 11 11.73 -15.70 2.76
N CYS A 12 10.95 -14.80 3.36
CA CYS A 12 11.47 -13.49 3.74
C CYS A 12 12.53 -13.74 4.83
N ARG A 13 13.80 -13.83 4.45
CA ARG A 13 14.91 -13.90 5.39
C ARG A 13 15.26 -12.48 5.83
N CYS A 14 14.52 -11.94 6.79
CA CYS A 14 14.89 -10.72 7.50
C CYS A 14 15.91 -11.01 8.61
N ASN A 15 16.96 -11.81 8.33
CA ASN A 15 18.01 -12.04 9.31
C ASN A 15 19.39 -11.89 8.67
N SER A 16 20.14 -10.98 9.29
CA SER A 16 21.47 -10.49 8.95
C SER A 16 22.45 -11.60 8.53
N LYS A 17 23.03 -11.45 7.32
CA LYS A 17 24.46 -11.65 6.98
C LYS A 17 24.75 -11.72 5.47
N HIS A 18 23.74 -11.67 4.60
CA HIS A 18 23.96 -11.58 3.16
C HIS A 18 22.97 -10.66 2.49
N GLY A 19 23.45 -9.51 1.99
CA GLY A 19 22.81 -8.70 0.96
C GLY A 19 21.47 -8.05 1.33
N MET A 20 21.42 -6.73 1.16
CA MET A 20 20.20 -5.93 1.21
C MET A 20 19.28 -6.35 0.05
N PHE A 21 18.40 -7.33 0.27
CA PHE A 21 17.30 -7.60 -0.65
C PHE A 21 16.03 -7.02 -0.03
N PRO A 22 15.44 -5.95 -0.60
CA PRO A 22 14.18 -5.42 -0.10
C PRO A 22 13.12 -6.52 -0.12
N CYS A 23 12.30 -6.58 0.93
CA CYS A 23 11.14 -7.46 0.98
C CYS A 23 10.16 -7.05 -0.13
N ARG A 24 10.28 -7.70 -1.28
CA ARG A 24 9.42 -7.44 -2.43
C ARG A 24 8.03 -7.99 -2.13
N VAL A 25 7.09 -7.10 -1.80
CA VAL A 25 5.68 -7.46 -1.88
C VAL A 25 5.37 -7.60 -3.37
N PRO A 26 4.94 -8.78 -3.84
CA PRO A 26 4.59 -8.94 -5.24
C PRO A 26 3.38 -8.04 -5.54
N PRO A 27 3.31 -7.41 -6.73
CA PRO A 27 2.10 -6.71 -7.12
C PRO A 27 0.94 -7.71 -7.20
N SER A 28 -0.29 -7.20 -7.27
CA SER A 28 -1.48 -8.06 -7.25
C SER A 28 -1.40 -9.18 -8.30
N PRO A 29 -2.01 -10.36 -8.06
CA PRO A 29 -1.99 -11.47 -9.02
C PRO A 29 -2.43 -11.07 -10.42
N ASP A 30 -3.38 -10.14 -10.52
CA ASP A 30 -3.87 -9.61 -11.79
C ASP A 30 -2.83 -8.76 -12.52
N VAL A 31 -2.08 -7.90 -11.80
CA VAL A 31 -0.95 -7.14 -12.38
C VAL A 31 0.13 -8.08 -12.87
N MET A 32 0.46 -9.12 -12.07
CA MET A 32 1.44 -10.13 -12.46
C MET A 32 0.99 -10.89 -13.71
N ALA A 33 -0.27 -11.32 -13.77
CA ALA A 33 -0.84 -12.02 -14.90
C ALA A 33 -0.87 -11.13 -16.15
N ALA A 34 -1.34 -9.90 -16.03
CA ALA A 34 -1.40 -8.94 -17.14
C ALA A 34 0.00 -8.64 -17.71
N THR A 35 0.98 -8.40 -16.83
CA THR A 35 2.37 -8.13 -17.23
C THR A 35 3.01 -9.35 -17.88
N PHE A 36 2.75 -10.55 -17.37
CA PHE A 36 3.23 -11.80 -17.98
C PHE A 36 2.59 -12.06 -19.36
N MET A 37 1.30 -11.76 -19.52
CA MET A 37 0.64 -11.84 -20.82
C MET A 37 1.21 -10.82 -21.82
N GLN A 38 1.55 -9.61 -21.36
CA GLN A 38 2.25 -8.62 -22.18
C GLN A 38 3.63 -9.11 -22.61
N TYR A 39 4.39 -9.73 -21.70
CA TYR A 39 5.67 -10.38 -21.99
C TYR A 39 5.53 -11.45 -23.08
N GLN A 40 4.55 -12.35 -22.98
CA GLN A 40 4.32 -13.37 -24.01
C GLN A 40 3.97 -12.76 -25.37
N ARG A 41 3.18 -11.68 -25.40
CA ARG A 41 2.77 -10.98 -26.63
C ARG A 41 3.86 -10.08 -27.22
N SER A 42 4.86 -9.70 -26.43
CA SER A 42 5.93 -8.78 -26.86
C SER A 42 6.92 -9.39 -27.87
N GLY A 43 6.86 -10.71 -28.10
CA GLY A 43 7.87 -11.43 -28.89
C GLY A 43 9.24 -11.55 -28.22
N LYS A 44 9.38 -11.08 -26.96
CA LYS A 44 10.63 -11.16 -26.17
C LYS A 44 10.72 -12.43 -25.33
N SER A 45 9.68 -13.25 -25.27
CA SER A 45 9.59 -14.43 -24.39
C SER A 45 10.62 -15.54 -24.62
N GLY A 46 11.18 -15.62 -25.82
CA GLY A 46 12.32 -16.50 -26.13
C GLY A 46 13.69 -15.83 -26.11
N LYS A 47 13.76 -14.51 -25.92
CA LYS A 47 15.01 -13.71 -25.99
C LYS A 47 15.45 -13.20 -24.63
N LEU A 48 14.49 -12.87 -23.78
CA LEU A 48 14.69 -12.40 -22.42
C LEU A 48 13.87 -13.28 -21.50
N SER A 49 14.39 -13.60 -20.33
CA SER A 49 13.57 -14.12 -19.23
C SER A 49 12.53 -13.07 -18.80
N PHE A 50 11.43 -13.49 -18.18
CA PHE A 50 10.42 -12.55 -17.67
C PHE A 50 11.04 -11.51 -16.71
N ARG A 51 12.02 -11.91 -15.89
CA ARG A 51 12.74 -10.99 -15.00
C ARG A 51 13.52 -9.92 -15.78
N GLN A 52 14.22 -10.31 -16.86
CA GLN A 52 14.93 -9.36 -17.72
C GLN A 52 13.96 -8.45 -18.48
N TYR A 53 12.80 -8.98 -18.88
CA TYR A 53 11.74 -8.17 -19.48
C TYR A 53 11.21 -7.09 -18.53
N LEU A 54 10.99 -7.42 -17.25
CA LEU A 54 10.57 -6.43 -16.24
C LEU A 54 11.60 -5.29 -16.11
N VAL A 55 12.90 -5.61 -16.11
CA VAL A 55 13.96 -4.59 -16.10
C VAL A 55 13.95 -3.76 -17.39
N ASP A 56 13.81 -4.41 -18.54
CA ASP A 56 13.80 -3.79 -19.87
C ASP A 56 12.63 -2.81 -20.06
N ILE A 57 11.44 -3.12 -19.55
CA ILE A 57 10.31 -2.18 -19.58
C ILE A 57 10.40 -1.09 -18.51
N GLY A 58 11.40 -1.15 -17.63
CA GLY A 58 11.54 -0.26 -16.50
C GLY A 58 10.47 -0.48 -15.43
N PHE A 59 10.00 -1.72 -15.27
CA PHE A 59 9.18 -2.12 -14.12
C PHE A 59 10.09 -2.23 -12.89
N ILE A 60 10.51 -1.06 -12.43
CA ILE A 60 11.25 -0.85 -11.20
C ILE A 60 10.21 -0.42 -10.18
N ASP A 61 10.28 -1.01 -8.99
CA ASP A 61 9.49 -0.55 -7.87
C ASP A 61 9.92 0.90 -7.55
N PRO A 62 9.03 1.90 -7.67
CA PRO A 62 9.38 3.31 -7.44
C PRO A 62 9.80 3.58 -5.99
N SER A 63 9.59 2.61 -5.09
CA SER A 63 10.09 2.65 -3.72
C SER A 63 11.63 2.48 -3.64
N ILE A 64 12.27 1.94 -4.68
CA ILE A 64 13.70 1.62 -4.65
C ILE A 64 14.54 2.91 -4.51
N GLY A 65 15.23 3.01 -3.38
CA GLY A 65 16.18 4.09 -3.11
C GLY A 65 15.54 5.37 -2.57
N VAL A 66 14.27 5.34 -2.18
CA VAL A 66 13.58 6.48 -1.56
C VAL A 66 13.30 6.17 -0.09
N ALA A 67 13.84 7.02 0.79
CA ALA A 67 13.68 6.86 2.23
C ALA A 67 12.20 6.99 2.65
N GLY A 68 11.70 5.97 3.34
CA GLY A 68 10.31 5.80 3.77
C GLY A 68 9.52 4.87 2.84
N MET A 69 9.83 4.87 1.55
CA MET A 69 9.18 3.96 0.60
C MET A 69 9.79 2.55 0.67
N ASP A 70 9.24 1.73 1.56
CA ASP A 70 9.54 0.30 1.76
C ASP A 70 10.93 -0.08 2.29
N ASP A 71 11.81 0.89 2.56
CA ASP A 71 13.08 0.69 3.27
C ASP A 71 12.95 0.70 4.80
N ALA A 72 11.71 0.66 5.25
CA ALA A 72 11.31 0.59 6.63
C ALA A 72 11.62 1.88 7.39
N VAL A 73 11.73 3.06 6.78
CA VAL A 73 12.00 4.29 7.53
C VAL A 73 10.68 4.96 8.04
N GLN A 74 10.66 5.51 9.26
CA GLN A 74 9.59 6.35 9.81
C GLN A 74 10.09 7.79 10.02
N PHE A 75 9.25 8.78 9.75
CA PHE A 75 9.49 10.14 10.20
C PHE A 75 9.09 10.26 11.67
N VAL A 76 10.07 10.21 12.57
CA VAL A 76 9.88 10.61 13.97
C VAL A 76 10.10 12.13 14.03
N PRO A 77 9.22 12.91 14.70
CA PRO A 77 9.37 14.36 14.82
C PRO A 77 10.50 14.76 15.80
N THR A 78 11.61 14.03 15.76
CA THR A 78 12.87 14.35 16.44
C THR A 78 13.80 15.10 15.48
N PRO A 79 14.77 15.91 15.97
CA PRO A 79 15.64 16.75 15.13
C PRO A 79 16.57 16.00 14.15
N GLY A 80 16.48 14.67 14.07
CA GLY A 80 17.40 13.80 13.35
C GLY A 80 16.95 13.35 11.95
N GLY A 81 15.72 13.65 11.54
CA GLY A 81 15.20 13.19 10.25
C GLY A 81 14.62 11.77 10.29
N PRO A 82 14.55 11.07 9.15
CA PRO A 82 13.91 9.76 9.04
C PRO A 82 14.70 8.67 9.81
N GLU A 83 14.04 7.89 10.67
CA GLU A 83 14.64 6.79 11.42
C GLU A 83 14.25 5.42 10.84
N MET A 84 15.17 4.47 10.80
CA MET A 84 14.90 3.10 10.36
C MET A 84 13.97 2.38 11.38
N LEU A 85 12.93 1.70 10.90
CA LEU A 85 11.99 0.89 11.68
C LEU A 85 12.80 -0.17 12.40
N ALA A 86 12.83 -0.05 13.72
CA ALA A 86 13.10 -1.21 14.53
C ALA A 86 11.99 -2.22 14.28
N ILE A 87 12.35 -3.47 13.99
CA ILE A 87 11.43 -4.60 14.12
C ILE A 87 10.80 -4.45 15.52
N PRO A 88 9.46 -4.44 15.63
CA PRO A 88 8.82 -4.28 16.92
C PRO A 88 9.46 -5.27 17.90
N ALA A 89 10.02 -4.74 18.99
CA ALA A 89 10.67 -5.58 20.00
C ALA A 89 9.68 -6.59 20.61
N GLN A 90 8.38 -6.33 20.45
CA GLN A 90 7.30 -7.19 20.86
C GLN A 90 6.57 -7.80 19.66
N PRO A 91 6.26 -9.10 19.69
CA PRO A 91 5.44 -9.74 18.66
C PRO A 91 4.04 -9.11 18.63
N VAL A 92 3.51 -8.89 17.42
CA VAL A 92 2.14 -8.40 17.24
C VAL A 92 1.17 -9.52 17.60
N LEU A 93 0.43 -9.36 18.69
CA LEU A 93 -0.57 -10.32 19.19
C LEU A 93 -1.90 -9.62 19.49
N GLY A 94 -3.00 -10.36 19.40
CA GLY A 94 -4.35 -9.87 19.68
C GLY A 94 -4.89 -8.91 18.63
N GLU A 95 -5.79 -8.03 19.06
CA GLU A 95 -6.48 -7.08 18.19
C GLU A 95 -5.54 -6.00 17.66
N VAL A 96 -5.49 -5.80 16.34
CA VAL A 96 -4.79 -4.71 15.67
C VAL A 96 -5.83 -3.81 15.02
N GLN A 97 -5.95 -2.57 15.49
CA GLN A 97 -6.87 -1.60 14.89
C GLN A 97 -6.24 -0.89 13.70
N VAL A 98 -6.96 -0.88 12.59
CA VAL A 98 -6.60 -0.20 11.34
C VAL A 98 -7.60 0.90 11.06
N LYS A 99 -7.10 2.09 10.72
CA LYS A 99 -7.92 3.21 10.24
C LYS A 99 -7.79 3.29 8.72
N ALA A 100 -8.90 3.23 8.00
CA ALA A 100 -8.92 3.42 6.55
C ALA A 100 -9.70 4.69 6.21
N LEU A 101 -9.08 5.61 5.48
CA LEU A 101 -9.69 6.82 4.98
C LEU A 101 -9.92 6.68 3.48
N LEU A 102 -11.17 6.80 3.03
CA LEU A 102 -11.49 6.90 1.62
C LEU A 102 -11.44 8.37 1.21
N VAL A 103 -10.64 8.69 0.19
CA VAL A 103 -10.45 10.07 -0.27
C VAL A 103 -10.85 10.23 -1.73
N ASP A 104 -11.63 11.26 -2.01
CA ASP A 104 -12.00 11.64 -3.37
C ASP A 104 -11.60 13.08 -3.69
N PHE A 105 -11.77 13.46 -4.95
CA PHE A 105 -11.24 14.69 -5.50
C PHE A 105 -12.29 15.39 -6.36
N SER A 106 -12.13 16.70 -6.59
CA SER A 106 -13.05 17.48 -7.43
C SER A 106 -13.12 16.98 -8.88
N ASP A 107 -12.01 16.47 -9.39
CA ASP A 107 -11.82 15.91 -10.74
C ASP A 107 -11.90 14.37 -10.75
N ARG A 108 -12.06 13.74 -9.58
CA ARG A 108 -12.13 12.29 -9.44
C ARG A 108 -12.97 11.87 -8.24
N PRO A 109 -14.30 11.76 -8.41
CA PRO A 109 -15.20 11.38 -7.34
C PRO A 109 -15.07 9.90 -6.99
N GLY A 110 -15.35 9.58 -5.73
CA GLY A 110 -15.46 8.23 -5.24
C GLY A 110 -16.72 7.53 -5.77
N VAL A 111 -16.62 6.23 -6.07
CA VAL A 111 -17.71 5.48 -6.72
C VAL A 111 -18.26 4.39 -5.80
N LEU A 112 -17.39 3.60 -5.17
CA LEU A 112 -17.82 2.47 -4.34
C LEU A 112 -18.22 2.93 -2.94
N PRO A 113 -19.25 2.33 -2.32
CA PRO A 113 -19.68 2.72 -0.99
C PRO A 113 -18.63 2.32 0.07
N PRO A 114 -18.51 3.04 1.20
CA PRO A 114 -17.58 2.67 2.27
C PRO A 114 -17.78 1.25 2.82
N SER A 115 -19.01 0.74 2.81
CA SER A 115 -19.33 -0.64 3.20
C SER A 115 -18.60 -1.68 2.37
N HIS A 116 -18.36 -1.42 1.08
CA HIS A 116 -17.59 -2.32 0.22
C HIS A 116 -16.18 -2.56 0.79
N TYR A 117 -15.49 -1.48 1.17
CA TYR A 117 -14.15 -1.56 1.75
C TYR A 117 -14.18 -2.11 3.17
N GLN A 118 -15.20 -1.78 3.97
CA GLN A 118 -15.38 -2.33 5.31
C GLN A 118 -15.49 -3.86 5.25
N ASP A 119 -16.28 -4.39 4.32
CA ASP A 119 -16.42 -5.82 4.13
C ASP A 119 -15.13 -6.45 3.58
N LEU A 120 -14.51 -5.84 2.57
CA LEU A 120 -13.27 -6.33 1.97
C LEU A 120 -12.13 -6.44 3.00
N LEU A 121 -12.02 -5.46 3.90
CA LEU A 121 -10.94 -5.38 4.87
C LEU A 121 -11.25 -6.15 6.17
N PHE A 122 -12.46 -6.02 6.71
CA PHE A 122 -12.72 -6.36 8.12
C PHE A 122 -13.84 -7.39 8.35
N SER A 123 -14.52 -7.86 7.29
CA SER A 123 -15.51 -8.93 7.43
C SER A 123 -14.89 -10.25 7.89
N GLN A 124 -15.73 -11.21 8.30
CA GLN A 124 -15.28 -12.56 8.62
C GLN A 124 -16.17 -13.58 7.91
N GLY A 125 -15.56 -14.47 7.12
CA GLY A 125 -16.28 -15.56 6.46
C GLY A 125 -17.34 -15.14 5.45
N ILE A 126 -17.32 -13.88 4.98
CA ILE A 126 -18.27 -13.36 3.98
C ILE A 126 -17.80 -13.71 2.57
N TYR A 127 -16.53 -13.49 2.27
CA TYR A 127 -15.97 -13.76 0.94
C TYR A 127 -15.40 -15.18 0.87
N PRO A 128 -15.66 -15.94 -0.20
CA PRO A 128 -15.02 -17.26 -0.41
C PRO A 128 -13.49 -17.20 -0.47
N THR A 129 -12.93 -16.05 -0.86
CA THR A 129 -11.49 -15.77 -0.89
C THR A 129 -10.94 -15.25 0.44
N GLY A 130 -11.81 -14.97 1.42
CA GLY A 130 -11.48 -14.30 2.67
C GLY A 130 -11.36 -12.78 2.54
N SER A 131 -11.56 -12.08 3.65
CA SER A 131 -11.18 -10.67 3.84
C SER A 131 -9.72 -10.52 4.29
N MET A 132 -9.23 -9.29 4.41
CA MET A 132 -7.92 -9.04 5.05
C MET A 132 -7.89 -9.59 6.49
N ARG A 133 -8.97 -9.40 7.27
CA ARG A 133 -9.09 -9.94 8.62
C ARG A 133 -9.03 -11.47 8.64
N ASP A 134 -9.74 -12.14 7.71
CA ASP A 134 -9.69 -13.60 7.58
C ASP A 134 -8.27 -14.08 7.26
N TYR A 135 -7.61 -13.42 6.31
CA TYR A 135 -6.24 -13.74 5.92
C TYR A 135 -5.27 -13.66 7.11
N PHE A 136 -5.25 -12.55 7.84
CA PHE A 136 -4.34 -12.38 8.98
C PHE A 136 -4.66 -13.34 10.13
N LYS A 137 -5.94 -13.65 10.34
CA LYS A 137 -6.35 -14.64 11.35
C LYS A 137 -5.88 -16.04 10.96
N GLU A 138 -5.98 -16.43 9.69
CA GLU A 138 -5.50 -17.73 9.19
C GLU A 138 -3.98 -17.86 9.32
N VAL A 139 -3.21 -16.94 8.73
CA VAL A 139 -1.73 -17.06 8.68
C VAL A 139 -1.07 -16.90 10.05
N SER A 140 -1.76 -16.25 11.00
CA SER A 140 -1.29 -16.11 12.38
C SER A 140 -1.76 -17.24 13.31
N LEU A 141 -2.53 -18.21 12.81
CA LEU A 141 -3.19 -19.25 13.62
C LEU A 141 -4.05 -18.65 14.75
N GLY A 142 -4.76 -17.56 14.44
CA GLY A 142 -5.64 -16.85 15.37
C GLY A 142 -4.92 -15.95 16.39
N LYS A 143 -3.59 -15.79 16.29
CA LYS A 143 -2.82 -14.94 17.21
C LYS A 143 -3.00 -13.44 16.93
N VAL A 144 -3.38 -13.08 15.71
CA VAL A 144 -3.64 -11.70 15.29
C VAL A 144 -5.07 -11.60 14.78
N ASP A 145 -5.79 -10.60 15.27
CA ASP A 145 -7.11 -10.25 14.76
C ASP A 145 -7.09 -8.80 14.27
N VAL A 146 -7.25 -8.59 12.96
CA VAL A 146 -7.20 -7.25 12.38
C VAL A 146 -8.62 -6.69 12.30
N VAL A 147 -8.88 -5.61 13.01
CA VAL A 147 -10.18 -4.92 13.00
C VAL A 147 -9.98 -3.47 12.58
N GLY A 148 -11.05 -2.79 12.20
CA GLY A 148 -10.90 -1.41 11.80
C GLY A 148 -12.19 -0.75 11.34
N THR A 149 -12.01 0.52 11.00
CA THR A 149 -13.09 1.41 10.53
C THR A 149 -12.68 2.01 9.20
N VAL A 150 -13.66 2.10 8.29
CA VAL A 150 -13.55 2.81 7.02
C VAL A 150 -14.38 4.09 7.10
N ASP A 151 -13.73 5.25 7.02
CA ASP A 151 -14.40 6.55 6.93
C ASP A 151 -14.51 6.96 5.46
N GLY A 152 -15.73 7.29 5.04
CA GLY A 152 -16.13 7.39 3.64
C GLY A 152 -15.86 8.73 2.97
N TRP A 153 -15.70 8.69 1.65
CA TRP A 153 -15.30 9.75 0.71
C TRP A 153 -15.15 11.16 1.28
N ILE A 154 -13.96 11.38 1.85
CA ILE A 154 -13.49 12.66 2.32
C ILE A 154 -12.96 13.42 1.11
N ARG A 155 -13.54 14.60 0.84
CA ARG A 155 -13.12 15.43 -0.28
C ARG A 155 -11.79 16.11 0.01
N MET A 156 -10.80 15.84 -0.83
CA MET A 156 -9.49 16.51 -0.75
C MET A 156 -9.57 17.97 -1.22
N PRO A 157 -8.77 18.87 -0.63
CA PRO A 157 -8.79 20.29 -0.96
C PRO A 157 -8.17 20.62 -2.33
N LYS A 158 -7.41 19.70 -2.92
CA LYS A 158 -6.81 19.82 -4.25
C LYS A 158 -7.34 18.74 -5.20
N PRO A 159 -7.33 18.99 -6.52
CA PRO A 159 -7.66 17.95 -7.50
C PRO A 159 -6.66 16.80 -7.45
N TYR A 160 -7.05 15.62 -7.94
CA TYR A 160 -6.22 14.43 -8.03
C TYR A 160 -4.92 14.69 -8.80
N SER A 161 -5.01 15.45 -9.89
CA SER A 161 -3.86 15.84 -10.72
C SER A 161 -2.78 16.60 -9.95
N PHE A 162 -3.13 17.31 -8.88
CA PHE A 162 -2.18 18.01 -8.01
C PHE A 162 -1.28 17.02 -7.26
N TYR A 163 -1.83 15.90 -6.82
CA TYR A 163 -1.12 14.89 -6.04
C TYR A 163 -0.35 13.90 -6.91
N THR A 164 -0.80 13.63 -8.14
CA THR A 164 -0.08 12.74 -9.06
C THR A 164 1.09 13.43 -9.73
N ASN A 165 0.93 14.72 -10.08
CA ASN A 165 1.98 15.56 -10.66
C ASN A 165 2.66 14.97 -11.92
N ASN A 166 1.97 14.10 -12.67
CA ASN A 166 2.56 13.31 -13.77
C ASN A 166 3.76 12.42 -13.37
N GLU A 167 3.98 12.24 -12.07
CA GLU A 167 5.08 11.48 -11.45
C GLU A 167 4.54 10.39 -10.53
N SER A 168 3.25 10.04 -10.69
CA SER A 168 2.53 9.11 -9.84
C SER A 168 2.55 9.40 -8.34
N GLY A 169 2.83 10.66 -7.97
CA GLY A 169 2.89 11.12 -6.58
C GLY A 169 4.04 10.52 -5.76
N THR A 170 5.06 9.92 -6.38
CA THR A 170 6.16 9.26 -5.67
C THR A 170 7.43 10.12 -5.54
N ASN A 171 7.57 11.19 -6.33
CA ASN A 171 8.76 12.03 -6.27
C ASN A 171 8.78 12.90 -5.00
N TRP A 172 9.77 12.68 -4.13
CA TRP A 172 9.94 13.46 -2.89
C TRP A 172 10.19 14.94 -3.15
N ASN A 173 11.02 15.26 -4.16
CA ASN A 173 11.38 16.64 -4.48
C ASN A 173 10.21 17.47 -5.02
N SER A 174 9.10 16.80 -5.35
CA SER A 174 7.89 17.44 -5.85
C SER A 174 6.94 17.85 -4.73
N TYR A 175 7.26 17.60 -3.45
CA TYR A 175 6.42 18.08 -2.34
C TYR A 175 6.16 19.60 -2.49
N PRO A 176 4.91 20.08 -2.37
CA PRO A 176 3.71 19.36 -1.90
C PRO A 176 2.87 18.67 -2.99
N HIS A 177 3.35 18.52 -4.22
CA HIS A 177 2.65 17.88 -5.34
C HIS A 177 2.87 16.36 -5.38
N ASN A 178 2.64 15.67 -4.26
CA ASN A 178 2.91 14.24 -4.13
C ASN A 178 2.01 13.55 -3.08
N ALA A 179 2.16 12.24 -2.93
CA ALA A 179 1.34 11.44 -2.01
C ALA A 179 1.56 11.73 -0.51
N PRO A 180 2.75 12.10 -0.01
CA PRO A 180 2.92 12.61 1.36
C PRO A 180 1.97 13.78 1.67
N ARG A 181 1.86 14.75 0.75
CA ARG A 181 0.91 15.85 0.92
C ARG A 181 -0.54 15.37 0.91
N LEU A 182 -0.88 14.41 0.05
CA LEU A 182 -2.21 13.78 0.07
C LEU A 182 -2.50 13.17 1.45
N ALA A 183 -1.51 12.52 2.06
CA ALA A 183 -1.68 11.92 3.39
C ALA A 183 -1.95 12.95 4.48
N GLU A 184 -1.20 14.06 4.47
CA GLU A 184 -1.44 15.20 5.37
C GLU A 184 -2.83 15.80 5.18
N ASP A 185 -3.21 16.11 3.92
CA ASP A 185 -4.52 16.69 3.60
C ASP A 185 -5.66 15.73 3.99
N ALA A 186 -5.47 14.42 3.80
CA ALA A 186 -6.46 13.40 4.16
C ALA A 186 -6.72 13.35 5.66
N VAL A 187 -5.67 13.34 6.47
CA VAL A 187 -5.80 13.33 7.94
C VAL A 187 -6.42 14.65 8.42
N ASN A 188 -5.98 15.79 7.88
CA ASN A 188 -6.52 17.10 8.24
C ASN A 188 -8.01 17.23 7.87
N ALA A 189 -8.39 16.78 6.68
CA ALA A 189 -9.79 16.79 6.24
C ALA A 189 -10.65 15.82 7.06
N ALA A 190 -10.12 14.65 7.43
CA ALA A 190 -10.81 13.71 8.32
C ALA A 190 -11.08 14.33 9.69
N LEU A 191 -10.07 14.95 10.31
CA LEU A 191 -10.20 15.63 11.60
C LEU A 191 -11.22 16.79 11.53
N ALA A 192 -11.15 17.61 10.48
CA ALA A 192 -12.12 18.69 10.25
C ALA A 192 -13.56 18.17 10.05
N GLY A 193 -13.71 16.99 9.44
CA GLY A 193 -14.98 16.27 9.29
C GLY A 193 -15.47 15.54 10.54
N GLY A 194 -14.73 15.62 11.65
CA GLY A 194 -15.10 14.98 12.93
C GLY A 194 -14.71 13.50 13.04
N VAL A 195 -13.89 12.98 12.13
CA VAL A 195 -13.34 11.62 12.24
C VAL A 195 -12.40 11.56 13.43
N LYS A 196 -12.66 10.60 14.34
CA LYS A 196 -11.85 10.40 15.54
C LYS A 196 -10.74 9.39 15.30
N PHE A 197 -9.56 9.69 15.84
CA PHE A 197 -8.43 8.77 15.93
C PHE A 197 -8.31 8.32 17.39
N ALA A 198 -8.79 7.12 17.69
CA ALA A 198 -8.81 6.57 19.04
C ALA A 198 -7.40 6.15 19.49
N GLN A 199 -7.14 6.20 20.80
CA GLN A 199 -5.87 5.76 21.39
C GLN A 199 -5.55 4.29 21.05
N SER A 200 -6.56 3.44 20.81
CA SER A 200 -6.41 2.04 20.40
C SER A 200 -5.71 1.86 19.05
N LEU A 201 -5.62 2.91 18.22
CA LEU A 201 -4.85 2.90 16.98
C LEU A 201 -3.34 2.90 17.23
N ASP A 202 -2.88 3.29 18.42
CA ASP A 202 -1.48 3.21 18.84
C ASP A 202 -1.25 1.93 19.65
N LYS A 203 -1.14 0.80 18.95
CA LYS A 203 -0.93 -0.53 19.55
C LYS A 203 0.34 -0.62 20.38
N PHE A 204 1.35 0.19 20.08
CA PHE A 204 2.68 0.11 20.70
C PHE A 204 2.95 1.22 21.71
N GLY A 205 1.99 2.11 21.97
CA GLY A 205 2.14 3.21 22.92
C GLY A 205 3.23 4.21 22.52
N ARG A 206 3.48 4.40 21.22
CA ARG A 206 4.55 5.27 20.70
C ARG A 206 4.09 6.68 20.37
N GLY A 207 2.82 7.01 20.62
CA GLY A 207 2.21 8.27 20.25
C GLY A 207 1.93 8.40 18.75
N ILE A 208 1.92 7.28 18.00
CA ILE A 208 1.68 7.27 16.57
C ILE A 208 0.63 6.20 16.19
N VAL A 209 -0.15 6.48 15.16
CA VAL A 209 -1.08 5.48 14.60
C VAL A 209 -0.27 4.31 14.03
N THR A 210 -0.62 3.10 14.43
CA THR A 210 0.10 1.87 14.04
C THR A 210 -0.20 1.47 12.60
N ALA A 211 -1.45 1.63 12.15
CA ALA A 211 -1.87 1.28 10.79
C ALA A 211 -2.92 2.28 10.27
N LEU A 212 -2.50 3.08 9.29
CA LEU A 212 -3.34 4.03 8.57
C LEU A 212 -3.30 3.69 7.08
N PHE A 213 -4.46 3.46 6.48
CA PHE A 213 -4.61 3.28 5.04
C PHE A 213 -5.32 4.49 4.45
N ILE A 214 -4.80 4.98 3.34
CA ILE A 214 -5.43 6.04 2.55
C ILE A 214 -5.77 5.43 1.20
N ILE A 215 -7.07 5.31 0.93
CA ILE A 215 -7.59 4.68 -0.28
C ILE A 215 -8.12 5.80 -1.15
N HIS A 216 -7.43 6.07 -2.25
CA HIS A 216 -7.81 7.13 -3.16
C HIS A 216 -8.84 6.64 -4.20
N ALA A 217 -9.68 7.54 -4.68
CA ALA A 217 -10.57 7.28 -5.82
C ALA A 217 -9.77 6.97 -7.10
N GLY A 218 -10.32 6.09 -7.93
CA GLY A 218 -9.71 5.67 -9.20
C GLY A 218 -8.84 4.42 -9.10
N ARG A 219 -8.04 4.19 -10.13
CA ARG A 219 -7.12 3.05 -10.23
C ARG A 219 -5.71 3.49 -9.81
N GLY A 220 -4.89 2.55 -9.33
CA GLY A 220 -3.47 2.83 -9.08
C GLY A 220 -2.66 2.83 -10.39
N ALA A 221 -1.53 3.51 -10.39
CA ALA A 221 -0.62 3.55 -11.55
C ALA A 221 -0.08 2.16 -11.92
N GLU A 222 0.06 1.25 -10.94
CA GLU A 222 0.64 -0.08 -11.14
C GLU A 222 -0.18 -0.99 -12.07
N VAL A 223 -1.47 -0.69 -12.27
CA VAL A 223 -2.36 -1.42 -13.20
C VAL A 223 -2.53 -0.71 -14.55
N MET A 224 -1.84 0.41 -14.76
CA MET A 224 -2.02 1.27 -15.93
C MET A 224 -0.92 1.05 -16.96
N LEU A 225 -1.24 1.34 -18.23
CA LEU A 225 -0.24 1.34 -19.29
C LEU A 225 0.76 2.47 -19.05
N LYS A 226 2.05 2.23 -19.35
CA LYS A 226 3.17 3.15 -19.10
C LYS A 226 2.89 4.64 -19.42
N PRO A 227 2.26 5.00 -20.56
CA PRO A 227 1.98 6.41 -20.87
C PRO A 227 0.97 7.08 -19.94
N GLN A 228 0.17 6.31 -19.21
CA GLN A 228 -0.91 6.79 -18.33
C GLN A 228 -0.52 6.75 -16.85
N GLN A 229 0.58 6.08 -16.49
CA GLN A 229 0.99 5.86 -15.10
C GLN A 229 1.22 7.17 -14.35
N GLY A 230 1.86 8.15 -14.97
CA GLY A 230 2.19 9.42 -14.31
C GLY A 230 0.97 10.18 -13.79
N GLY A 231 -0.17 10.08 -14.47
CA GLY A 231 -1.42 10.74 -14.10
C GLY A 231 -2.21 10.02 -13.01
N GLU A 232 -1.67 8.92 -12.49
CA GLU A 232 -2.31 8.02 -11.52
C GLU A 232 -1.37 7.85 -10.32
N ILE A 233 -1.89 7.81 -9.10
CA ILE A 233 -1.06 7.58 -7.90
C ILE A 233 -0.56 6.14 -7.96
N TRP A 234 0.75 5.95 -7.81
CA TRP A 234 1.33 4.61 -7.66
C TRP A 234 1.08 4.13 -6.25
N SER A 235 0.51 2.95 -6.05
CA SER A 235 0.27 2.42 -4.71
C SER A 235 1.59 2.15 -3.98
N HIS A 236 1.81 2.81 -2.84
CA HIS A 236 3.04 2.64 -2.03
C HIS A 236 2.75 2.82 -0.54
N LYS A 237 3.74 2.47 0.27
CA LYS A 237 3.83 2.80 1.69
C LYS A 237 4.97 3.79 1.88
N TRP A 238 4.83 4.76 2.77
CA TRP A 238 5.89 5.67 3.20
C TRP A 238 6.25 5.43 4.67
#